data_AF-A0A932EMQ6-F1
#
_entry.id   AF-A0A932EMQ6-F1
#
_cell.length_a   1.000
_cell.length_b   1.000
_cell.length_c   1.000
_cell.angle_alpha   90.00
_cell.angle_beta   90.00
_cell.angle_gamma   90.00
#
_symmetry.space_group_name_H-M   'P 1'
#
loop_
_entity.id
_entity.type
_entity.pdbx_description
1 polymer ?
#
loop_
_entity_poly.entity_id
_entity_poly.type
_entity_poly.pdbx_seq_one_letter_code
_entity_poly.pdbx_strand_id
1 'polypeptide(L)'
;MLSLFGCGYHFATVKDSLPGGVKSVFIPTFQNRTKESGIENMFTSALRNEFIKSKAIQVLDRDQAEGEIVGKVMVLSLEATSHQEKNLEERGTKILAREYSASVTVEVSLIRNKDQKVLWSRSLSDSRRYSSAEDLLVNETKQREAFDKIAVYMMEQVHDQMFEDF
;
A
#
# COMPACT_ATOMS: atom_id res chain seq x y z
N MET A 1 -40.60 -36.46 1.19
CA MET A 1 -40.00 -35.90 2.41
C MET A 1 -38.91 -34.94 1.96
N LEU A 2 -39.21 -33.65 2.00
CA LEU A 2 -38.43 -32.58 1.37
C LEU A 2 -37.29 -32.19 2.32
N SER A 3 -36.08 -32.70 2.09
CA SER A 3 -34.91 -32.31 2.88
C SER A 3 -34.49 -30.90 2.47
N LEU A 4 -34.80 -29.95 3.35
CA LEU A 4 -34.24 -28.60 3.36
C LEU A 4 -32.72 -28.71 3.57
N PHE A 5 -31.96 -28.74 2.47
CA PHE A 5 -30.56 -28.31 2.50
C PHE A 5 -30.56 -26.81 2.77
N GLY A 6 -30.66 -26.45 4.06
CA GLY A 6 -30.33 -25.11 4.51
C GLY A 6 -28.92 -24.81 4.04
N CYS A 7 -28.78 -23.87 3.11
CA CYS A 7 -27.49 -23.25 2.83
C CYS A 7 -27.03 -22.66 4.16
N GLY A 8 -26.12 -23.37 4.83
CA GLY A 8 -25.46 -22.85 6.02
C GLY A 8 -24.78 -21.57 5.61
N TYR A 9 -25.36 -20.43 6.01
CA TYR A 9 -24.67 -19.16 6.03
C TYR A 9 -23.51 -19.34 7.01
N HIS A 10 -22.36 -19.73 6.48
CA HIS A 10 -21.11 -19.67 7.20
C HIS A 10 -20.84 -18.18 7.35
N PHE A 11 -21.27 -17.59 8.46
CA PHE A 11 -20.75 -16.31 8.91
C PHE A 11 -19.24 -16.48 8.85
N ALA A 12 -18.58 -15.76 7.93
CA ALA A 12 -17.14 -15.69 7.90
C ALA A 12 -16.75 -15.16 9.28
N THR A 13 -16.25 -16.05 10.13
CA THR A 13 -15.73 -15.70 11.44
C THR A 13 -14.74 -14.57 11.20
N VAL A 14 -15.04 -13.39 11.74
CA VAL A 14 -14.09 -12.28 11.75
C VAL A 14 -12.82 -12.85 12.37
N LYS A 15 -11.77 -13.03 11.57
CA LYS A 15 -10.49 -13.52 12.06
C LYS A 15 -9.97 -12.43 13.00
N ASP A 16 -10.02 -12.71 14.29
CA ASP A 16 -9.70 -11.78 15.39
C ASP A 16 -8.20 -11.79 15.74
N SER A 17 -7.39 -12.34 14.85
CA SER A 17 -5.96 -12.51 15.03
C SER A 17 -5.25 -12.48 13.68
N LEU A 18 -3.95 -12.21 13.74
CA LEU A 18 -3.00 -12.30 12.64
C LEU A 18 -2.25 -13.64 12.68
N PRO A 19 -1.44 -13.96 11.65
CA PRO A 19 -0.62 -15.15 11.62
C PRO A 19 0.16 -15.34 12.93
N GLY A 20 0.13 -16.57 13.45
CA GLY A 20 0.75 -16.88 14.74
C GLY A 20 0.02 -16.34 15.97
N GLY A 21 -1.26 -16.00 15.84
CA GLY A 21 -2.16 -15.67 16.96
C GLY A 21 -1.99 -14.26 17.53
N VAL A 22 -1.35 -13.36 16.80
CA VAL A 22 -1.10 -11.98 17.24
C VAL A 22 -2.39 -11.18 17.20
N LYS A 23 -2.80 -10.58 18.32
CA LYS A 23 -4.05 -9.79 18.44
C LYS A 23 -3.82 -8.30 18.59
N SER A 24 -2.60 -7.88 18.86
CA SER A 24 -2.21 -6.48 18.92
C SER A 24 -0.90 -6.22 18.19
N VAL A 25 -0.85 -5.13 17.44
CA VAL A 25 0.32 -4.76 16.63
C VAL A 25 0.72 -3.32 16.84
N PHE A 26 2.03 -3.08 16.77
CA PHE A 26 2.60 -1.76 16.59
C PHE A 26 3.03 -1.59 15.14
N ILE A 27 2.66 -0.47 14.53
CA ILE A 27 3.00 -0.14 13.12
C ILE A 27 3.95 1.06 13.13
N PRO A 28 5.28 0.85 13.16
CA PRO A 28 6.24 1.94 13.01
C PRO A 28 6.13 2.57 11.62
N THR A 29 6.65 3.80 11.50
CA THR A 29 6.83 4.43 10.19
C THR A 29 7.68 3.54 9.30
N PHE A 30 7.22 3.33 8.07
CA PHE A 30 7.89 2.53 7.08
C PHE A 30 9.26 3.13 6.73
N GLN A 31 10.20 2.29 6.33
CA GLN A 31 11.48 2.78 5.83
C GLN A 31 11.31 3.29 4.41
N ASN A 32 11.73 4.52 4.15
CA ASN A 32 11.84 5.06 2.80
C ASN A 32 13.19 4.69 2.18
N ARG A 33 13.18 3.96 1.07
CA ARG A 33 14.37 3.68 0.24
C ARG A 33 14.27 4.32 -1.14
N THR A 34 13.32 5.24 -1.31
CA THR A 34 13.11 6.03 -2.53
C THR A 34 13.66 7.45 -2.37
N LYS A 35 13.51 8.27 -3.41
CA LYS A 35 13.83 9.71 -3.37
C LYS A 35 12.61 10.58 -3.04
N GLU A 36 11.42 9.99 -2.93
CA GLU A 36 10.17 10.72 -2.69
C GLU A 36 9.99 10.95 -1.20
N SER A 37 9.90 12.21 -0.77
CA SER A 37 9.77 12.53 0.65
C SER A 37 8.33 12.32 1.13
N GLY A 38 8.17 11.71 2.31
CA GLY A 38 6.86 11.52 2.92
C GLY A 38 6.10 10.29 2.42
N ILE A 39 6.61 9.55 1.43
CA ILE A 39 6.02 8.29 0.97
C ILE A 39 5.94 7.27 2.11
N GLU A 40 6.91 7.27 3.03
CA GLU A 40 6.88 6.45 4.24
C GLU A 40 5.63 6.69 5.08
N ASN A 41 5.23 7.95 5.23
CA ASN A 41 4.07 8.32 6.02
C ASN A 41 2.78 7.96 5.28
N MET A 42 2.74 8.14 3.95
CA MET A 42 1.58 7.76 3.14
C MET A 42 1.24 6.27 3.29
N PHE A 43 2.24 5.39 3.13
CA PHE A 43 2.05 3.95 3.28
C PHE A 43 1.76 3.54 4.73
N THR A 44 2.46 4.12 5.70
CA THR A 44 2.22 3.83 7.14
C THR A 44 0.80 4.21 7.55
N SER A 45 0.35 5.42 7.16
CA SER A 45 -0.98 5.92 7.47
C SER A 45 -2.05 5.10 6.77
N ALA A 46 -1.86 4.74 5.50
CA ALA A 46 -2.79 3.87 4.78
C ALA A 46 -2.97 2.53 5.51
N LEU A 47 -1.89 1.85 5.89
CA LEU A 47 -1.98 0.57 6.59
C LEU A 47 -2.63 0.70 7.97
N ARG A 48 -2.22 1.70 8.74
CA ARG A 48 -2.81 1.97 10.05
C ARG A 48 -4.31 2.22 9.95
N ASN A 49 -4.74 2.96 8.93
CA ASN A 49 -6.15 3.22 8.68
C ASN A 49 -6.92 1.93 8.40
N GLU A 50 -6.36 1.00 7.62
CA GLU A 50 -7.02 -0.29 7.36
C GLU A 50 -7.23 -1.10 8.63
N PHE A 51 -6.22 -1.21 9.50
CA PHE A 51 -6.37 -1.90 10.78
C PHE A 51 -7.36 -1.20 11.74
N ILE A 52 -7.37 0.13 11.76
CA ILE A 52 -8.33 0.90 12.57
C ILE A 52 -9.76 0.71 12.04
N LYS A 53 -9.95 0.69 10.72
CA LYS A 53 -11.26 0.52 10.07
C LYS A 53 -11.81 -0.89 10.28
N SER A 54 -10.97 -1.92 10.10
CA SER A 54 -11.41 -3.31 10.19
C SER A 54 -11.79 -3.72 11.62
N LYS A 55 -11.18 -3.08 12.63
CA LYS A 55 -11.36 -3.39 14.06
C LYS A 55 -11.06 -4.86 14.41
N ALA A 56 -10.39 -5.58 13.51
CA ALA A 56 -10.10 -7.00 13.68
C ALA A 56 -9.03 -7.24 14.74
N ILE A 57 -8.08 -6.31 14.89
CA ILE A 57 -7.00 -6.34 15.89
C ILE A 57 -6.75 -4.95 16.47
N GLN A 58 -6.03 -4.88 17.59
CA GLN A 58 -5.69 -3.60 18.23
C GLN A 58 -4.37 -3.04 17.70
N VAL A 59 -4.35 -1.74 17.36
CA VAL A 59 -3.11 -1.01 17.08
C VAL A 59 -2.67 -0.32 18.38
N LEU A 60 -1.59 -0.80 18.99
CA LEU A 60 -1.07 -0.32 20.27
C LEU A 60 0.34 0.28 20.11
N ASP A 61 0.85 0.87 21.19
CA ASP A 61 2.25 1.28 21.28
C ASP A 61 3.19 0.06 21.37
N ARG A 62 4.47 0.27 21.04
CA ARG A 62 5.49 -0.78 20.88
C ARG A 62 5.58 -1.71 22.10
N ASP A 63 5.49 -1.17 23.30
CA ASP A 63 5.64 -1.88 24.58
C ASP A 63 4.42 -2.74 24.94
N GLN A 64 3.26 -2.44 24.37
CA GLN A 64 2.00 -3.13 24.63
C GLN A 64 1.58 -4.10 23.51
N ALA A 65 2.20 -3.99 22.33
CA ALA A 65 1.88 -4.80 21.18
C ALA A 65 2.51 -6.21 21.25
N GLU A 66 1.78 -7.23 20.79
CA GLU A 66 2.26 -8.60 20.67
C GLU A 66 3.17 -8.81 19.44
N GLY A 67 3.00 -7.97 18.41
CA GLY A 67 3.83 -7.97 17.21
C GLY A 67 4.05 -6.59 16.61
N GLU A 68 4.93 -6.54 15.63
CA GLU A 68 5.27 -5.35 14.87
C GLU A 68 5.07 -5.60 13.38
N ILE A 69 4.39 -4.66 12.71
CA ILE A 69 4.28 -4.67 11.24
C ILE A 69 5.27 -3.66 10.69
N VAL A 70 6.37 -4.16 10.14
CA VAL A 70 7.43 -3.34 9.56
C VAL A 70 7.28 -3.32 8.05
N GLY A 71 7.49 -2.14 7.45
CA GLY A 71 7.43 -1.97 6.00
C GLY A 71 8.63 -1.22 5.43
N LYS A 72 8.96 -1.49 4.17
CA LYS A 72 9.98 -0.79 3.39
C LYS A 72 9.42 -0.42 2.02
N VAL A 73 9.48 0.86 1.66
CA VAL A 73 9.12 1.34 0.32
C VAL A 73 10.39 1.42 -0.50
N MET A 74 10.53 0.53 -1.50
CA MET A 74 11.81 0.21 -2.14
C MET A 74 12.02 0.90 -3.49
N VAL A 75 11.05 0.79 -4.39
CA VAL A 75 11.22 1.22 -5.79
C VAL A 75 10.22 2.31 -6.09
N LEU A 76 10.69 3.35 -6.77
CA LEU A 76 9.86 4.33 -7.43
C LEU A 76 10.36 4.55 -8.86
N SER A 77 9.57 4.16 -9.87
CA SER A 77 9.84 4.53 -11.26
C SER A 77 8.80 5.52 -11.77
N LEU A 78 9.27 6.53 -12.50
CA LEU A 78 8.47 7.54 -13.18
C LEU A 78 8.86 7.53 -14.65
N GLU A 79 8.07 6.84 -15.48
CA GLU A 79 8.39 6.66 -16.90
C GLU A 79 7.35 7.35 -17.78
N ALA A 80 7.81 8.11 -18.77
CA ALA A 80 6.93 8.68 -19.80
C ALA A 80 6.38 7.56 -20.69
N THR A 81 5.06 7.37 -20.71
CA THR A 81 4.42 6.28 -21.47
C THR A 81 3.86 6.73 -22.82
N SER A 82 3.80 8.03 -23.09
CA SER A 82 3.42 8.57 -24.41
C SER A 82 4.06 9.92 -24.69
N HIS A 83 4.52 10.11 -25.94
CA HIS A 83 5.10 11.37 -26.42
C HIS A 83 4.22 11.94 -27.54
N GLN A 84 3.95 13.25 -27.51
CA GLN A 84 3.50 13.99 -28.70
C GLN A 84 4.57 15.01 -29.07
N GLU A 85 5.00 14.96 -30.32
CA GLU A 85 5.74 16.05 -30.94
C GLU A 85 4.77 17.20 -31.20
N LYS A 86 4.85 18.27 -30.39
CA LYS A 86 4.17 19.52 -30.72
C LYS A 86 5.14 20.32 -31.59
N ASN A 87 4.87 20.34 -32.90
CA ASN A 87 5.52 21.27 -33.81
C ASN A 87 5.04 22.68 -33.45
N LEU A 88 5.78 23.38 -32.59
CA LEU A 88 5.65 24.82 -32.47
C LEU A 88 6.46 25.43 -33.61
N GLU A 89 5.78 25.77 -34.71
CA GLU A 89 6.37 26.28 -35.96
C GLU A 89 7.23 27.55 -35.79
N GLU A 90 7.33 28.13 -34.60
CA GLU A 90 8.12 29.34 -34.34
C GLU A 90 9.16 29.23 -33.21
N ARG A 91 9.22 28.14 -32.42
CA ARG A 91 10.13 28.06 -31.23
C ARG A 91 10.78 26.70 -30.93
N GLY A 92 10.77 25.78 -31.89
CA GLY A 92 11.40 24.46 -31.76
C GLY A 92 10.48 23.39 -31.16
N THR A 93 10.76 22.13 -31.50
CA THR A 93 9.97 20.97 -31.09
C THR A 93 10.10 20.73 -29.59
N LYS A 94 9.02 20.97 -28.82
CA LYS A 94 8.96 20.57 -27.41
C LYS A 94 8.25 19.22 -27.31
N ILE A 95 8.99 18.17 -27.02
CA ILE A 95 8.41 16.85 -26.71
C ILE A 95 7.83 16.94 -25.30
N LEU A 96 6.49 17.01 -25.19
CA LEU A 96 5.79 16.88 -23.93
C LEU A 96 5.33 15.43 -23.80
N ALA A 97 5.84 14.72 -22.80
CA ALA A 97 5.29 13.42 -22.41
C ALA A 97 3.85 13.65 -21.93
N ARG A 98 2.82 12.96 -22.45
CA ARG A 98 1.41 13.16 -22.06
C ARG A 98 0.99 12.34 -20.84
N GLU A 99 1.70 11.25 -20.57
CA GLU A 99 1.42 10.32 -19.50
C GLU A 99 2.72 9.86 -18.83
N TYR A 100 2.67 9.73 -17.51
CA TYR A 100 3.71 9.15 -16.68
C TYR A 100 3.17 7.90 -15.98
N SER A 101 4.00 6.88 -15.80
CA SER A 101 3.70 5.71 -14.99
C SER A 101 4.50 5.77 -13.70
N ALA A 102 3.80 5.80 -12.57
CA ALA A 102 4.34 5.72 -11.22
C ALA A 102 4.27 4.28 -10.72
N SER A 103 5.41 3.62 -10.49
CA SER A 103 5.45 2.25 -9.96
C SER A 103 6.06 2.22 -8.57
N VAL A 104 5.41 1.56 -7.61
CA VAL A 104 5.90 1.41 -6.23
C VAL A 104 5.99 -0.05 -5.84
N THR A 105 7.09 -0.43 -5.19
CA THR A 105 7.26 -1.74 -4.55
C THR A 105 7.39 -1.56 -3.04
N VAL A 106 6.62 -2.35 -2.28
CA VAL A 106 6.64 -2.35 -0.81
C VAL A 106 6.89 -3.77 -0.29
N GLU A 107 7.80 -3.89 0.67
CA GLU A 107 7.98 -5.10 1.45
C GLU A 107 7.35 -4.89 2.82
N VAL A 108 6.52 -5.84 3.27
CA VAL A 108 5.88 -5.79 4.59
C VAL A 108 6.08 -7.12 5.31
N SER A 109 6.39 -7.04 6.60
CA SER A 109 6.58 -8.21 7.46
C SER A 109 5.88 -8.03 8.80
N LEU A 110 5.28 -9.10 9.30
CA LEU A 110 4.78 -9.22 10.67
C LEU A 110 5.82 -9.97 11.51
N ILE A 111 6.31 -9.33 12.56
CA ILE A 111 7.31 -9.85 13.48
C ILE A 111 6.67 -9.98 14.86
N ARG A 112 6.84 -11.12 15.53
CA ARG A 112 6.37 -11.28 16.91
C ARG A 112 7.36 -10.65 17.88
N ASN A 113 6.87 -9.87 18.85
CA ASN A 113 7.76 -9.18 19.80
C ASN A 113 8.44 -10.15 20.78
N LYS A 114 7.73 -11.20 21.22
CA LYS A 114 8.20 -12.16 22.22
C LYS A 114 9.48 -12.91 21.80
N ASP A 115 9.56 -13.35 20.56
CA ASP A 115 10.62 -14.24 20.05
C ASP A 115 11.32 -13.69 18.80
N GLN A 116 10.96 -12.47 18.35
CA GLN A 116 11.46 -11.82 17.14
C GLN A 116 11.29 -12.66 15.87
N LYS A 117 10.33 -13.59 15.88
CA LYS A 117 10.07 -14.46 14.73
C LYS A 117 9.25 -13.72 13.67
N VAL A 118 9.68 -13.80 12.41
CA VAL A 118 8.86 -13.39 11.27
C VAL A 118 7.72 -14.38 11.10
N LEU A 119 6.49 -13.92 11.33
CA LEU A 119 5.27 -14.73 11.23
C LEU A 119 4.69 -14.67 9.81
N TRP A 120 4.87 -13.55 9.13
CA TRP A 120 4.40 -13.34 7.77
C TRP A 120 5.28 -12.31 7.07
N SER A 121 5.45 -12.45 5.75
CA SER A 121 6.14 -11.47 4.93
C SER A 121 5.70 -11.57 3.47
N ARG A 122 5.48 -10.40 2.84
CA ARG A 122 5.21 -10.28 1.41
C ARG A 122 5.89 -9.06 0.81
N SER A 123 6.09 -9.13 -0.50
CA SER A 123 6.48 -8.00 -1.33
C SER A 123 5.39 -7.79 -2.36
N LEU A 124 4.87 -6.56 -2.47
CA LEU A 124 3.84 -6.18 -3.42
C LEU A 124 4.36 -5.06 -4.30
N SER A 125 3.89 -5.01 -5.54
CA SER A 125 4.17 -3.90 -6.46
C SER A 125 2.91 -3.50 -7.20
N ASP A 126 2.67 -2.19 -7.32
CA ASP A 126 1.60 -1.62 -8.13
C ASP A 126 2.15 -0.48 -8.99
N SER A 127 1.48 -0.17 -10.10
CA SER A 127 1.81 0.94 -10.97
C SER A 127 0.56 1.68 -11.45
N ARG A 128 0.60 3.01 -11.45
CA ARG A 128 -0.50 3.87 -11.90
C ARG A 128 -0.03 4.90 -12.91
N ARG A 129 -0.81 5.08 -13.97
CA ARG A 129 -0.57 6.12 -14.97
C ARG A 129 -1.26 7.41 -14.54
N TYR A 130 -0.60 8.55 -14.75
CA TYR A 130 -1.17 9.88 -14.57
C TYR A 130 -0.80 10.79 -15.74
N SER A 131 -1.72 11.68 -16.13
CA SER A 131 -1.53 12.58 -17.26
C SER A 131 -0.70 13.80 -16.86
N SER A 132 0.28 14.17 -17.68
CA SER A 132 1.04 15.39 -17.49
C SER A 132 0.22 16.65 -17.82
N ALA A 133 0.53 17.74 -17.14
CA ALA A 133 0.14 19.09 -17.47
C ALA A 133 1.39 19.90 -17.87
N GLU A 134 1.20 21.01 -18.57
CA GLU A 134 2.30 21.93 -18.90
C GLU A 134 2.89 22.60 -17.64
N ASP A 135 2.12 22.65 -16.54
CA ASP A 135 2.51 23.18 -15.24
C ASP A 135 3.16 22.09 -14.35
N LEU A 136 4.37 22.40 -13.86
CA LEU A 136 5.15 21.52 -12.98
C LEU A 136 4.43 21.22 -11.66
N LEU A 137 3.79 22.23 -11.05
CA LEU A 137 3.08 22.07 -9.77
C LEU A 137 1.88 21.12 -9.93
N VAL A 138 1.22 21.17 -11.07
CA VAL A 138 0.12 20.26 -11.40
C VAL A 138 0.63 18.82 -11.56
N ASN A 139 1.82 18.63 -12.14
CA ASN A 139 2.44 17.31 -12.26
C ASN A 139 2.83 16.73 -10.90
N GLU A 140 3.45 17.53 -10.03
CA GLU A 140 3.80 17.11 -8.67
C GLU A 140 2.55 16.74 -7.86
N THR A 141 1.47 17.52 -7.99
CA THR A 141 0.18 17.23 -7.34
C THR A 141 -0.41 15.89 -7.81
N LYS A 142 -0.46 15.67 -9.12
CA LYS A 142 -0.97 14.43 -9.72
C LYS A 142 -0.13 13.21 -9.36
N GLN A 143 1.20 13.37 -9.32
CA GLN A 143 2.12 12.33 -8.88
C GLN A 143 1.84 11.94 -7.43
N ARG A 144 1.68 12.94 -6.54
CA ARG A 144 1.36 12.69 -5.13
C ARG A 144 0.02 11.99 -4.96
N GLU A 145 -1.00 12.39 -5.72
CA GLU A 145 -2.30 11.72 -5.71
C GLU A 145 -2.22 10.27 -6.20
N ALA A 146 -1.38 9.99 -7.21
CA ALA A 146 -1.14 8.63 -7.69
C ALA A 146 -0.50 7.76 -6.59
N PHE A 147 0.48 8.26 -5.85
CA PHE A 147 1.08 7.53 -4.72
C PHE A 147 0.09 7.30 -3.58
N ASP A 148 -0.78 8.25 -3.29
CA ASP A 148 -1.80 8.09 -2.25
C ASP A 148 -2.74 6.93 -2.60
N LYS A 149 -3.22 6.89 -3.85
CA LYS A 149 -4.06 5.80 -4.36
C LYS A 149 -3.34 4.45 -4.34
N ILE A 150 -2.07 4.41 -4.73
CA ILE A 150 -1.24 3.20 -4.66
C ILE A 150 -1.11 2.73 -3.21
N ALA A 151 -0.80 3.65 -2.28
CA ALA A 151 -0.64 3.33 -0.88
C ALA A 151 -1.93 2.74 -0.29
N VAL A 152 -3.08 3.36 -0.52
CA VAL A 152 -4.38 2.85 -0.06
C VAL A 152 -4.64 1.45 -0.60
N TYR A 153 -4.52 1.26 -1.91
CA TYR A 153 -4.80 -0.03 -2.55
C TYR A 153 -3.85 -1.14 -2.08
N MET A 154 -2.54 -0.87 -2.04
CA MET A 154 -1.56 -1.88 -1.62
C MET A 154 -1.70 -2.24 -0.15
N MET A 155 -2.03 -1.28 0.72
CA MET A 155 -2.18 -1.55 2.15
C MET A 155 -3.48 -2.28 2.48
N GLU A 156 -4.54 -2.07 1.72
CA GLU A 156 -5.75 -2.92 1.73
C GLU A 156 -5.37 -4.38 1.38
N GLN A 157 -4.63 -4.60 0.30
CA GLN A 157 -4.16 -5.95 -0.07
C GLN A 157 -3.27 -6.59 0.99
N VAL A 158 -2.36 -5.84 1.61
CA VAL A 158 -1.51 -6.33 2.70
C VAL A 158 -2.37 -6.76 3.88
N HIS A 159 -3.33 -5.92 4.28
CA HIS A 159 -4.27 -6.22 5.35
C HIS A 159 -5.00 -7.53 5.06
N ASP A 160 -5.64 -7.64 3.89
CA ASP A 160 -6.46 -8.81 3.54
C ASP A 160 -5.62 -10.09 3.47
N GLN A 161 -4.46 -10.04 2.82
CA GLN A 161 -3.55 -11.19 2.75
C GLN A 161 -3.07 -11.66 4.12
N MET A 162 -2.87 -10.74 5.08
CA MET A 162 -2.51 -11.14 6.43
C MET A 162 -3.63 -11.92 7.12
N PHE A 163 -4.90 -11.65 6.81
CA PHE A 163 -6.02 -12.42 7.34
C PHE A 163 -6.31 -13.69 6.54
N GLU A 164 -6.02 -13.73 5.24
CA GLU A 164 -6.30 -14.90 4.40
C GLU A 164 -5.26 -16.03 4.56
N ASP A 165 -3.97 -15.70 4.72
CA ASP A 165 -2.85 -16.65 4.60
C ASP A 165 -2.59 -17.55 5.84
N PHE A 166 -3.54 -17.73 6.77
CA PHE A 166 -3.35 -18.61 7.94
C PHE A 166 -4.61 -19.30 8.47
#